data_AF-A0AAF0TFC7-F1
#
_entry.id   AF-A0AAF0TFC7-F1
#
_cell.length_a   1.000
_cell.length_b   1.000
_cell.length_c   1.000
_cell.angle_alpha   90.00
_cell.angle_beta   90.00
_cell.angle_gamma   90.00
#
_symmetry.space_group_name_H-M   'P 1'
#
loop_
_entity.id
_entity.type
_entity.pdbx_description
1 polymer ?
#
loop_
_entity_poly.entity_id
_entity_poly.type
_entity_poly.pdbx_seq_one_letter_code
_entity_poly.pdbx_strand_id
1 'polypeptide(L)'
;MRMQQKYLDQFYMLYDDFNITKLPLLPQEVCGVDALKEFSHHFVTPYQPSLARGSVEELQNRVAALKEQLKDAEAELEKVQKGKQKI
;
A
#
# COMPACT_ATOMS: atom_id res chain seq x y z
N MET A 1 2.69 15.10 12.93
CA MET A 1 3.66 14.27 12.18
C MET A 1 4.97 14.97 11.77
N ARG A 2 5.12 16.31 11.85
CA ARG A 2 6.35 16.99 11.34
C ARG A 2 7.63 16.66 12.11
N MET A 3 7.54 16.34 13.41
CA MET A 3 8.71 15.97 14.24
C MET A 3 9.31 14.63 13.83
N GLN A 4 8.49 13.58 13.70
CA GLN A 4 8.97 12.24 13.34
C GLN A 4 9.62 12.24 11.95
N GLN A 5 9.03 12.97 11.00
CA GLN A 5 9.58 13.09 9.65
C GLN A 5 11.01 13.66 9.67
N LYS A 6 11.25 14.74 10.43
CA LYS A 6 12.59 15.35 10.56
C LYS A 6 13.64 14.34 11.04
N TYR A 7 13.32 13.54 12.05
CA TYR A 7 14.25 12.52 12.55
C TYR A 7 14.44 11.38 11.55
N LEU A 8 13.40 11.06 10.80
CA LEU A 8 13.45 10.01 9.78
C LEU A 8 14.35 10.40 8.60
N ASP A 9 14.31 11.67 8.19
CA ASP A 9 15.24 12.22 7.20
C ASP A 9 16.69 12.20 7.71
N GLN A 10 16.90 12.50 9.00
CA GLN A 10 18.23 12.38 9.62
C GLN A 10 18.73 10.93 9.64
N PHE A 11 17.86 9.96 9.92
CA PHE A 11 18.23 8.54 9.88
C PHE A 11 18.70 8.10 8.49
N TYR A 12 18.04 8.55 7.43
CA TYR A 12 18.45 8.24 6.06
C TYR A 12 19.80 8.85 5.69
N MET A 13 20.16 10.01 6.24
CA MET A 13 21.49 10.61 6.01
C MET A 13 22.60 9.94 6.82
N LEU A 14 22.28 9.41 8.01
CA LEU A 14 23.27 8.82 8.93
C LEU A 14 23.53 7.33 8.67
N TYR A 15 22.55 6.63 8.11
CA TYR A 15 22.57 5.18 7.94
C TYR A 15 22.20 4.80 6.51
N ASP A 16 22.87 5.39 5.51
CA ASP A 16 22.60 5.13 4.09
C ASP A 16 22.97 3.70 3.65
N ASP A 17 23.86 3.04 4.39
CA ASP A 17 24.26 1.64 4.18
C ASP A 17 23.37 0.59 4.88
N PHE A 18 22.29 1.02 5.55
CA PHE A 18 21.43 0.12 6.34
C PHE A 18 20.00 0.01 5.80
N ASN A 19 19.38 -1.15 6.01
CA ASN A 19 17.97 -1.36 5.74
C ASN A 19 17.11 -0.73 6.85
N ILE A 20 16.56 0.46 6.59
CA ILE A 20 15.65 1.14 7.52
C ILE A 20 14.20 0.70 7.27
N THR A 21 13.71 -0.21 8.12
CA THR A 21 12.31 -0.68 8.08
C THR A 21 11.41 0.19 8.94
N LYS A 22 10.35 0.75 8.34
CA LYS A 22 9.34 1.55 9.05
C LYS A 22 8.23 0.63 9.57
N LEU A 23 7.90 0.75 10.86
CA LEU A 23 6.82 0.00 11.48
C LEU A 23 5.68 0.94 11.90
N PRO A 24 4.42 0.54 11.73
CA PRO A 24 3.28 1.32 12.22
C PRO A 24 3.24 1.32 13.75
N LEU A 25 2.83 2.46 14.31
CA LEU A 25 2.45 2.52 15.71
C LEU A 25 1.05 1.92 15.86
N LEU A 26 0.96 0.79 16.55
CA LEU A 26 -0.32 0.13 16.84
C LEU A 26 -0.96 0.73 18.10
N PRO A 27 -2.29 0.81 18.18
CA PRO A 27 -3.00 1.34 19.34
C PRO A 27 -2.96 0.40 20.56
N GLN A 28 -2.62 -0.86 20.34
CA GLN A 28 -2.58 -1.92 21.35
C GLN A 28 -1.19 -2.55 21.41
N GLU A 29 -0.84 -3.08 22.58
CA GLU A 29 0.42 -3.78 22.78
C GLU A 29 0.44 -5.10 22.01
N VAL A 30 1.58 -5.40 21.37
CA VAL A 30 1.78 -6.64 20.63
C VAL A 30 2.28 -7.71 21.59
N CYS A 31 1.34 -8.40 22.24
CA CYS A 31 1.63 -9.46 23.22
C CYS A 31 1.00 -10.79 22.80
N GLY A 32 1.72 -11.89 22.99
CA GLY A 32 1.27 -13.23 22.63
C GLY A 32 1.73 -13.67 21.23
N VAL A 33 1.76 -15.00 21.02
CA VAL A 33 2.33 -15.60 19.81
C VAL A 33 1.60 -15.20 18.54
N ASP A 34 0.28 -15.05 18.58
CA ASP A 34 -0.51 -14.72 17.39
C ASP A 34 -0.35 -13.26 16.98
N ALA A 35 -0.37 -12.34 17.96
CA ALA A 35 -0.12 -10.92 17.71
C ALA A 35 1.30 -10.67 17.18
N LEU A 36 2.30 -11.39 17.70
CA LEU A 36 3.68 -11.32 17.19
C LEU A 36 3.79 -11.83 15.75
N LYS A 37 3.10 -12.92 15.41
CA LYS A 37 3.05 -13.43 14.03
C LYS A 37 2.41 -12.41 13.09
N GLU A 38 1.29 -11.81 13.48
CA GLU A 38 0.64 -10.78 12.68
C GLU A 38 1.55 -9.57 12.48
N PHE A 39 2.19 -9.09 13.55
CA PHE A 39 3.12 -7.97 13.50
C PHE A 39 4.37 -8.27 12.67
N SER A 40 4.84 -9.52 12.65
CA SER A 40 6.01 -9.93 11.88
C SER A 40 5.88 -9.67 10.37
N HIS A 41 4.66 -9.67 9.84
CA HIS A 41 4.40 -9.38 8.43
C HIS A 41 4.84 -7.95 8.04
N HIS A 42 4.82 -6.99 8.97
CA HIS A 42 5.27 -5.62 8.72
C HIS A 42 6.80 -5.47 8.59
N PHE A 43 7.58 -6.50 8.94
CA PHE A 43 9.04 -6.49 8.74
C PHE A 43 9.44 -6.94 7.33
N VAL A 44 8.64 -7.80 6.71
CA VAL A 44 8.89 -8.35 5.38
C VAL A 44 8.24 -7.50 4.30
N THR A 45 7.03 -7.02 4.57
CA THR A 45 6.28 -6.17 3.65
C THR A 45 6.47 -4.70 4.05
N PRO A 46 7.04 -3.84 3.17
CA PRO A 46 7.25 -2.44 3.49
C PRO A 46 5.94 -1.78 3.93
N TYR A 47 5.94 -1.16 5.10
CA TYR A 47 4.76 -0.42 5.56
C TYR A 47 4.47 0.72 4.58
N GLN A 48 3.35 0.60 3.88
CA GLN A 48 2.77 1.70 3.13
C GLN A 48 1.87 2.46 4.10
N PRO A 49 2.29 3.66 4.59
CA PRO A 49 1.35 4.51 5.32
C PRO A 49 0.14 4.67 4.43
N SER A 50 -1.05 4.44 4.99
CA SER A 50 -2.29 4.83 4.35
C SER A 50 -2.12 6.30 4.01
N LEU A 51 -1.81 6.57 2.74
CA LEU A 51 -1.50 7.90 2.27
C LEU A 51 -2.64 8.79 2.78
N ALA A 52 -2.28 9.89 3.42
CA ALA A 52 -3.27 10.81 3.96
C ALA A 52 -4.30 11.05 2.85
N ARG A 53 -5.57 10.66 3.11
CA ARG A 53 -6.67 10.74 2.14
C ARG A 53 -6.54 12.05 1.36
N GLY A 54 -6.20 11.95 0.07
CA GLY A 54 -6.03 13.11 -0.81
C GLY A 54 -4.59 13.53 -1.12
N SER A 55 -3.58 12.72 -0.81
CA SER A 55 -2.23 12.93 -1.35
C SER A 55 -2.18 12.60 -2.85
N VAL A 56 -1.41 13.36 -3.63
CA VAL A 56 -1.33 13.20 -5.09
C VAL A 56 -0.91 11.78 -5.48
N GLU A 57 0.05 11.20 -4.76
CA GLU A 57 0.54 9.84 -4.98
C GLU A 57 -0.52 8.76 -4.70
N GLU A 58 -1.41 8.97 -3.72
CA GLU A 58 -2.54 8.07 -3.44
C GLU A 58 -3.52 8.09 -4.62
N LEU A 59 -3.87 9.30 -5.06
CA LEU A 59 -4.80 9.50 -6.16
C LEU A 59 -4.24 8.91 -7.45
N GLN A 60 -2.94 9.05 -7.71
CA GLN A 60 -2.27 8.43 -8.85
C GLN A 60 -2.32 6.90 -8.80
N ASN A 61 -1.98 6.29 -7.66
CA ASN A 61 -2.04 4.84 -7.50
C ASN A 61 -3.48 4.31 -7.62
N ARG A 62 -4.46 5.03 -7.06
CA ARG A 62 -5.87 4.67 -7.16
C ARG A 62 -6.39 4.80 -8.60
N VAL A 63 -6.00 5.85 -9.32
CA VAL A 63 -6.32 6.02 -10.73
C VAL A 63 -5.71 4.90 -11.57
N ALA A 64 -4.47 4.48 -11.30
CA ALA A 64 -3.84 3.36 -12.00
C ALA A 64 -4.61 2.06 -11.80
N ALA A 65 -4.94 1.72 -10.55
CA ALA A 65 -5.71 0.52 -10.23
C ALA A 65 -7.11 0.53 -10.88
N LEU A 66 -7.81 1.67 -10.86
CA LEU A 66 -9.13 1.79 -11.49
C LEU A 66 -9.08 1.67 -13.01
N LYS A 67 -8.02 2.15 -13.66
CA LYS A 67 -7.81 1.98 -15.11
C LYS A 67 -7.64 0.52 -15.50
N GLU A 68 -6.91 -0.24 -14.70
CA GLU A 68 -6.74 -1.68 -14.93
C GLU A 68 -8.07 -2.42 -14.79
N GLN A 69 -8.82 -2.15 -13.72
CA GLN A 69 -10.15 -2.70 -13.51
C GLN A 69 -11.14 -2.36 -14.63
N LEU A 70 -11.10 -1.12 -15.15
CA LEU A 70 -11.92 -0.72 -16.30
C LEU A 70 -11.57 -1.54 -17.55
N LYS A 71 -10.28 -1.72 -17.83
CA LYS A 71 -9.83 -2.52 -18.98
C LYS A 71 -10.31 -3.97 -18.89
N ASP A 72 -10.25 -4.59 -17.72
CA ASP A 72 -10.77 -5.94 -17.51
C ASP A 72 -12.29 -5.98 -17.70
N ALA A 73 -13.02 -5.02 -17.15
CA ALA A 73 -14.47 -4.93 -17.31
C ALA A 73 -14.89 -4.69 -18.78
N GLU A 74 -14.16 -3.86 -19.52
CA GLU A 74 -14.37 -3.64 -20.96
C GLU A 74 -14.14 -4.93 -21.76
N ALA A 75 -13.09 -5.70 -21.43
CA ALA A 75 -12.82 -6.98 -22.07
C ALA A 75 -13.95 -8.01 -21.83
N GLU A 76 -14.49 -8.06 -20.61
CA GLU A 76 -15.64 -8.91 -20.29
C GLU A 76 -16.91 -8.45 -21.02
N LEU A 77 -17.14 -7.13 -21.10
CA LEU A 77 -18.28 -6.56 -21.82
C LEU A 77 -18.23 -6.88 -23.33
N GLU A 78 -17.05 -6.80 -23.94
CA GLU A 78 -16.86 -7.16 -25.35
C GLU A 78 -17.16 -8.65 -25.61
N LYS A 79 -16.74 -9.54 -24.69
CA LYS A 79 -17.05 -10.98 -24.78
C LYS A 79 -18.57 -11.22 -24.73
N VAL A 80 -19.27 -10.54 -23.83
CA VAL A 80 -20.74 -10.67 -23.68
C VAL A 80 -21.48 -10.10 -24.89
N GLN A 81 -21.03 -8.98 -25.45
CA GLN A 81 -21.62 -8.38 -26.66
C GLN A 81 -21.44 -9.28 -27.89
N LYS A 82 -20.24 -9.84 -28.09
CA LYS A 82 -19.98 -10.81 -29.17
C LYS A 82 -20.80 -12.10 -29.02
N GLY A 83 -21.13 -12.49 -27.78
CA GLY A 83 -22.01 -13.62 -27.49
C GLY A 83 -23.48 -13.36 -27.85
N LYS A 84 -23.98 -12.13 -27.63
CA LYS A 84 -25.36 -11.74 -27.98
C LYS A 84 -25.59 -11.56 -29.49
N GLN A 85 -24.54 -11.29 -30.26
CA GLN A 85 -24.65 -11.03 -31.71
C GLN A 85 -24.56 -12.32 -32.56
N LYS A 86 -24.32 -13.48 -31.94
CA LYS A 86 -24.25 -14.81 -32.58
C LYS A 86 -25.53 -15.66 -32.40
N ILE A 87 -26.62 -15.06 -31.91
CA ILE A 87 -27.95 -15.69 -31.80
C ILE A 87 -28.88 -15.06 -32.84
#